data_AF-A0A7R9UI92-F1
#
_entry.id   AF-A0A7R9UI92-F1
#
_cell.length_a   1.000
_cell.length_b   1.000
_cell.length_c   1.000
_cell.angle_alpha   90.00
_cell.angle_beta   90.00
_cell.angle_gamma   90.00
#
_symmetry.space_group_name_H-M   'P 1'
#
loop_
_entity.id
_entity.type
_entity.pdbx_description
1 polymer ?
#
loop_
_entity_poly.entity_id
_entity_poly.type
_entity_poly.pdbx_seq_one_letter_code
_entity_poly.pdbx_strand_id
1 'polypeptide(L)'
;AHQVRADRVSTRAAWARPAQSNDSVMAWEAYRPREGPQAERVDSLRLLFSPQLASEGLNGDGAAAEAKRGEAAAESELPPRLAAAKEELAALEKLSEDCSGLETRLEAALSRLSAVAAEKQRVSSKTSSLTKTCEALLAEQTAMEDKVKFLLEPLGFFRDVDRLAEVFGVDKEGGPRLQPSGPQFSDTMRRIDAALGFFDAHMHYRDAPAYRARMAHVQVAALELCRDAIQNLCANALRSAVYTSGVQAAATGRTADSAAEHQLEAWYPYSKFRALAPRLRELSLEFEIRAFPEAAAADEGDIKPAICPRAMEFLERAELEYVLVRKKLLSSGVRKELARLAIEGQGASAQGRAGGGAALLSLVRLGSSYLGRLLTLESQLFFDSFGPYASKLATLPPRRALAHLPLG
;
A
#
# COMPACT_ATOMS: atom_id res chain seq x y z
N ALA A 1 -10.46 -22.58 9.61
CA ALA A 1 -9.74 -21.37 10.06
C ALA A 1 -10.18 -20.07 9.35
N HIS A 2 -11.41 -19.99 8.80
CA HIS A 2 -11.88 -18.78 8.09
C HIS A 2 -13.19 -18.15 8.65
N GLN A 3 -13.75 -18.67 9.75
CA GLN A 3 -14.99 -18.11 10.33
C GLN A 3 -14.78 -17.20 11.55
N VAL A 4 -13.58 -17.14 12.14
CA VAL A 4 -13.32 -16.46 13.44
C VAL A 4 -12.87 -14.99 13.28
N ARG A 5 -12.72 -14.50 12.04
CA ARG A 5 -12.25 -13.12 11.78
C ARG A 5 -13.35 -12.08 11.54
N ALA A 6 -14.61 -12.49 11.33
CA ALA A 6 -15.71 -11.56 11.07
C ALA A 6 -16.28 -10.92 12.35
N ASP A 7 -16.20 -11.59 13.49
CA ASP A 7 -16.79 -11.09 14.75
C ASP A 7 -15.96 -10.03 15.49
N ARG A 8 -14.73 -9.75 15.06
CA ARG A 8 -13.87 -8.73 15.69
C ARG A 8 -13.99 -7.32 15.09
N VAL A 9 -14.74 -7.15 14.00
CA VAL A 9 -14.92 -5.83 13.37
C VAL A 9 -16.22 -5.14 13.82
N SER A 10 -17.21 -5.90 14.32
CA SER A 10 -18.51 -5.37 14.76
C SER A 10 -18.47 -4.70 16.15
N THR A 11 -17.53 -5.06 17.02
CA THR A 11 -17.44 -4.52 18.40
C THR A 11 -16.70 -3.19 18.51
N ARG A 12 -16.19 -2.61 17.41
CA ARG A 12 -15.44 -1.34 17.43
C ARG A 12 -16.32 -0.09 17.23
N ALA A 13 -17.62 -0.24 16.98
CA ALA A 13 -18.54 0.86 16.70
C ALA A 13 -19.33 1.37 17.94
N ALA A 14 -19.16 0.77 19.12
CA ALA A 14 -19.97 1.09 20.31
C ALA A 14 -19.38 2.16 21.25
N TRP A 15 -18.26 2.78 20.89
CA TRP A 15 -17.63 3.86 21.69
C TRP A 15 -17.67 5.19 20.93
N ALA A 16 -18.85 5.56 20.46
CA ALA A 16 -19.14 6.94 20.08
C ALA A 16 -19.30 7.76 21.37
N ARG A 17 -18.44 8.78 21.51
CA ARG A 17 -18.45 9.76 22.61
C ARG A 17 -19.86 10.35 22.82
N PRO A 18 -20.38 10.44 24.05
CA PRO A 18 -21.37 11.46 24.34
C PRO A 18 -20.65 12.81 24.32
N ALA A 19 -21.12 13.73 23.48
CA ALA A 19 -20.83 15.14 23.61
C ALA A 19 -21.42 15.62 24.95
N GLN A 20 -20.62 15.59 26.01
CA GLN A 20 -20.92 16.32 27.24
C GLN A 20 -20.37 17.73 27.09
N SER A 21 -21.29 18.68 27.24
CA SER A 21 -21.04 20.12 27.25
C SER A 21 -19.94 20.47 28.25
N ASN A 22 -19.09 21.40 27.83
CA ASN A 22 -17.92 21.89 28.55
C ASN A 22 -18.28 22.82 29.75
N ASP A 23 -19.51 22.74 30.26
CA ASP A 23 -20.03 23.69 31.27
C ASP A 23 -19.84 23.20 32.71
N SER A 24 -19.37 21.96 32.92
CA SER A 24 -19.21 21.39 34.27
C SER A 24 -17.78 21.48 34.83
N VAL A 25 -16.77 21.76 34.00
CA VAL A 25 -15.38 21.88 34.46
C VAL A 25 -15.08 23.27 35.04
N MET A 26 -15.81 24.30 34.61
CA MET A 26 -15.69 25.66 35.16
C MET A 26 -16.46 25.89 36.47
N ALA A 27 -17.33 24.94 36.89
CA ALA A 27 -18.07 25.06 38.15
C ALA A 27 -17.29 24.54 39.37
N TRP A 28 -16.23 23.75 39.18
CA TRP A 28 -15.46 23.16 40.29
C TRP A 28 -14.24 23.98 40.70
N GLU A 29 -13.78 24.94 39.90
CA GLU A 29 -12.74 25.90 40.30
C GLU A 29 -13.26 27.02 41.23
N ALA A 30 -14.58 27.11 41.44
CA ALA A 30 -15.21 28.10 42.32
C ALA A 30 -15.24 27.69 43.81
N TYR A 31 -14.81 26.48 44.18
CA TYR A 31 -14.73 26.04 45.58
C TYR A 31 -13.28 25.82 46.01
N ARG A 32 -12.49 26.89 45.96
CA ARG A 32 -11.22 26.97 46.70
C ARG A 32 -11.57 27.38 48.14
N PRO A 33 -11.31 26.57 49.18
CA PRO A 33 -11.49 27.04 50.55
C PRO A 33 -10.52 28.20 50.74
N ARG A 34 -11.08 29.36 51.08
CA ARG A 34 -10.34 30.56 51.44
C ARG A 34 -9.58 30.24 52.73
N GLU A 35 -8.28 29.97 52.62
CA GLU A 35 -7.38 29.92 53.77
C GLU A 35 -7.41 31.32 54.41
N GLY A 36 -8.14 31.42 55.52
CA GLY A 36 -8.26 32.58 56.39
C GLY A 36 -8.10 32.11 57.85
N PRO A 37 -7.71 32.99 58.76
CA PRO A 37 -6.97 32.64 59.97
C PRO A 37 -7.88 31.97 60.99
N GLN A 38 -7.96 30.63 60.95
CA GLN A 38 -8.56 29.82 62.01
C GLN A 38 -7.51 29.22 62.96
N ALA A 39 -6.23 29.29 62.60
CA ALA A 39 -5.14 28.85 63.48
C ALA A 39 -4.96 29.76 64.72
N GLU A 40 -5.28 31.05 64.64
CA GLU A 40 -5.13 31.98 65.79
C GLU A 40 -6.28 31.90 66.81
N ARG A 41 -7.43 31.30 66.46
CA ARG A 41 -8.59 31.20 67.35
C ARG A 41 -8.53 30.03 68.33
N VAL A 42 -7.75 29.00 68.02
CA VAL A 42 -7.58 27.83 68.90
C VAL A 42 -6.62 28.15 70.06
N ASP A 43 -5.63 29.02 69.82
CA ASP A 43 -4.71 29.48 70.88
C ASP A 43 -5.37 30.48 71.86
N SER A 44 -6.39 31.21 71.42
CA SER A 44 -7.13 32.17 72.25
C SER A 44 -8.01 31.52 73.32
N LEU A 45 -8.39 30.24 73.16
CA LEU A 45 -9.22 29.51 74.12
C LEU A 45 -8.40 28.73 75.17
N ARG A 46 -7.11 28.48 74.92
CA ARG A 46 -6.20 27.88 75.91
C ARG A 46 -5.78 28.83 77.04
N LEU A 47 -5.92 30.15 76.85
CA LEU A 47 -5.54 31.16 77.85
C LEU A 47 -6.62 31.47 78.90
N LEU A 48 -7.84 30.94 78.75
CA LEU A 48 -8.94 31.21 79.70
C LEU A 48 -9.13 30.13 80.77
N PHE A 49 -8.44 28.99 80.66
CA PHE A 49 -8.46 27.94 81.67
C PHE A 49 -7.05 27.36 81.87
N SER A 50 -6.30 27.95 82.80
CA SER A 50 -5.12 27.32 83.40
C SER A 50 -5.09 27.68 84.88
N PRO A 51 -5.27 26.71 85.80
CA PRO A 51 -4.96 26.91 87.20
C PRO A 51 -3.45 26.77 87.38
N GLN A 52 -2.78 27.86 87.76
CA GLN A 52 -1.42 27.81 88.29
C GLN A 52 -1.43 27.12 89.65
N LEU A 53 -0.89 25.90 89.69
CA LEU A 53 -0.35 25.31 90.91
C LEU A 53 1.13 25.01 90.69
N ALA A 54 1.95 25.86 91.31
CA ALA A 54 3.37 25.62 91.52
C ALA A 54 3.54 24.36 92.38
N SER A 55 4.23 23.37 91.83
CA SER A 55 4.81 22.26 92.59
C SER A 55 6.32 22.38 92.49
N GLU A 56 6.94 22.99 93.50
CA GLU A 56 8.35 22.77 93.81
C GLU A 56 8.40 21.98 95.10
N GLY A 57 8.87 20.74 94.98
CA GLY A 57 9.12 19.85 96.10
C GLY A 57 10.43 20.17 96.78
N LEU A 58 10.43 20.11 98.11
CA LEU A 58 11.61 19.80 98.90
C LEU A 58 11.23 18.78 99.97
N ASN A 59 11.84 17.60 99.83
CA ASN A 59 11.93 16.57 100.85
C ASN A 59 12.67 17.09 102.09
N GLY A 60 12.26 16.63 103.27
CA GLY A 60 13.00 16.84 104.51
C GLY A 60 12.24 16.32 105.71
N ASP A 61 12.44 15.04 106.03
CA ASP A 61 12.04 14.43 107.29
C ASP A 61 12.65 15.16 108.50
N GLY A 62 11.86 15.35 109.56
CA GLY A 62 12.41 15.62 110.89
C GLY A 62 11.52 16.43 111.84
N ALA A 63 11.12 15.74 112.92
CA ALA A 63 10.93 16.25 114.28
C ALA A 63 9.53 16.72 114.76
N ALA A 64 9.12 16.00 115.82
CA ALA A 64 8.41 16.43 117.03
C ALA A 64 6.97 16.98 116.88
N ALA A 65 5.95 16.26 117.36
CA ALA A 65 5.53 16.11 118.77
C ALA A 65 4.98 17.40 119.40
N GLU A 66 3.88 17.23 120.16
CA GLU A 66 3.02 18.25 120.82
C GLU A 66 2.06 18.95 119.85
N ALA A 67 0.77 19.18 120.11
CA ALA A 67 -0.11 19.01 121.26
C ALA A 67 -1.54 18.85 120.69
N LYS A 68 -2.28 17.80 121.08
CA LYS A 68 -3.39 17.87 122.04
C LYS A 68 -4.38 19.04 121.85
N ARG A 69 -5.61 18.62 121.52
CA ARG A 69 -6.86 18.93 122.25
C ARG A 69 -7.60 20.22 121.85
N GLY A 70 -8.88 20.05 121.52
CA GLY A 70 -9.83 21.07 121.07
C GLY A 70 -10.07 20.87 119.57
N GLU A 71 -11.25 20.65 119.03
CA GLU A 71 -12.56 21.07 119.48
C GLU A 71 -13.59 20.29 118.67
N ALA A 72 -14.24 19.32 119.31
CA ALA A 72 -15.46 18.69 118.81
C ALA A 72 -16.62 19.55 119.31
N ALA A 73 -17.14 20.43 118.46
CA ALA A 73 -18.46 21.05 118.58
C ALA A 73 -18.67 22.10 117.46
N ALA A 74 -19.15 21.68 116.29
CA ALA A 74 -19.92 22.53 115.36
C ALA A 74 -20.47 21.70 114.17
N GLU A 75 -21.11 20.58 114.44
CA GLU A 75 -22.17 20.10 113.55
C GLU A 75 -23.48 20.75 114.01
N SER A 76 -23.87 21.86 113.39
CA SER A 76 -25.25 22.35 113.44
C SER A 76 -25.41 23.50 112.45
N GLU A 77 -26.14 23.22 111.37
CA GLU A 77 -26.65 24.16 110.35
C GLU A 77 -25.67 24.62 109.26
N LEU A 78 -25.25 23.67 108.42
CA LEU A 78 -24.85 23.99 107.04
C LEU A 78 -26.12 24.13 106.16
N PRO A 79 -26.34 25.27 105.47
CA PRO A 79 -27.61 25.58 104.82
C PRO A 79 -27.92 24.68 103.60
N PRO A 80 -29.21 24.53 103.22
CA PRO A 80 -29.68 23.77 102.04
C PRO A 80 -29.05 24.23 100.71
N ARG A 81 -28.40 25.39 100.70
CA ARG A 81 -27.59 25.93 99.60
C ARG A 81 -26.30 25.14 99.33
N LEU A 82 -25.71 24.51 100.34
CA LEU A 82 -24.45 23.76 100.19
C LEU A 82 -24.69 22.34 99.63
N ALA A 83 -25.88 21.78 99.84
CA ALA A 83 -26.32 20.55 99.19
C ALA A 83 -26.72 20.80 97.72
N ALA A 84 -27.47 21.87 97.44
CA ALA A 84 -27.78 22.29 96.07
C ALA A 84 -26.50 22.65 95.28
N ALA A 85 -25.55 23.35 95.91
CA ALA A 85 -24.26 23.64 95.29
C ALA A 85 -23.43 22.39 95.01
N LYS A 86 -23.51 21.34 95.84
CA LYS A 86 -22.83 20.05 95.59
C LYS A 86 -23.47 19.28 94.43
N GLU A 87 -24.80 19.33 94.30
CA GLU A 87 -25.53 18.71 93.19
C GLU A 87 -25.25 19.44 91.87
N GLU A 88 -25.19 20.78 91.89
CA GLU A 88 -24.75 21.60 90.76
C GLU A 88 -23.26 21.36 90.42
N LEU A 89 -22.40 21.16 91.41
CA LEU A 89 -20.98 20.82 91.19
C LEU A 89 -20.83 19.44 90.52
N ALA A 90 -21.57 18.44 90.98
CA ALA A 90 -21.59 17.11 90.38
C ALA A 90 -22.15 17.11 88.95
N ALA A 91 -23.14 17.98 88.67
CA ALA A 91 -23.65 18.17 87.31
C ALA A 91 -22.62 18.86 86.40
N LEU A 92 -21.84 19.81 86.92
CA LEU A 92 -20.72 20.46 86.21
C LEU A 92 -19.57 19.48 85.97
N GLU A 93 -19.24 18.62 86.94
CA GLU A 93 -18.24 17.56 86.78
C GLU A 93 -18.65 16.58 85.68
N LYS A 94 -19.91 16.11 85.69
CA LYS A 94 -20.45 15.23 84.66
C LYS A 94 -20.47 15.89 83.28
N LEU A 95 -20.82 17.17 83.19
CA LEU A 95 -20.74 17.93 81.94
C LEU A 95 -19.30 18.06 81.45
N SER A 96 -18.33 18.27 82.35
CA SER A 96 -16.91 18.31 82.01
C SER A 96 -16.40 16.96 81.51
N GLU A 97 -16.89 15.86 82.10
CA GLU A 97 -16.58 14.49 81.71
C GLU A 97 -17.19 14.17 80.33
N ASP A 98 -18.44 14.56 80.09
CA ASP A 98 -19.10 14.45 78.78
C ASP A 98 -18.38 15.29 77.70
N CYS A 99 -17.93 16.51 78.04
CA CYS A 99 -17.14 17.36 77.16
C CYS A 99 -15.78 16.73 76.82
N SER A 100 -15.04 16.20 77.79
CA SER A 100 -13.77 15.50 77.54
C SER A 100 -13.97 14.20 76.73
N GLY A 101 -15.09 13.49 76.97
CA GLY A 101 -15.51 12.35 76.15
C GLY A 101 -15.90 12.74 74.73
N LEU A 102 -16.37 13.97 74.51
CA LEU A 102 -16.64 14.53 73.18
C LEU A 102 -15.35 14.92 72.47
N GLU A 103 -14.42 15.58 73.18
CA GLU A 103 -13.10 15.96 72.68
C GLU A 103 -12.32 14.74 72.18
N THR A 104 -12.23 13.69 73.00
CA THR A 104 -11.55 12.43 72.60
C THR A 104 -12.19 11.76 71.39
N ARG A 105 -13.52 11.79 71.26
CA ARG A 105 -14.24 11.30 70.07
C ARG A 105 -13.96 12.16 68.84
N LEU A 106 -13.85 13.47 69.01
CA LEU A 106 -13.54 14.43 67.95
C LEU A 106 -12.10 14.25 67.46
N GLU A 107 -11.14 14.06 68.37
CA GLU A 107 -9.75 13.72 68.06
C GLU A 107 -9.64 12.38 67.34
N ALA A 108 -10.38 11.36 67.78
CA ALA A 108 -10.44 10.06 67.10
C ALA A 108 -11.05 10.18 65.69
N ALA A 109 -12.09 11.00 65.52
CA ALA A 109 -12.69 11.27 64.21
C ALA A 109 -11.73 12.03 63.28
N LEU A 110 -11.02 13.03 63.80
CA LEU A 110 -10.00 13.78 63.06
C LEU A 110 -8.82 12.88 62.64
N SER A 111 -8.38 11.99 63.52
CA SER A 111 -7.35 10.98 63.22
C SER A 111 -7.80 10.01 62.12
N ARG A 112 -9.06 9.57 62.14
CA ARG A 112 -9.62 8.74 61.06
C ARG A 112 -9.73 9.51 59.74
N LEU A 113 -10.12 10.78 59.79
CA LEU A 113 -10.22 11.63 58.61
C LEU A 113 -8.85 11.87 57.98
N SER A 114 -7.82 12.10 58.80
CA SER A 114 -6.44 12.25 58.33
C SER A 114 -5.89 10.96 57.72
N ALA A 115 -6.20 9.80 58.30
CA ALA A 115 -5.87 8.49 57.72
C ALA A 115 -6.55 8.26 56.36
N VAL A 116 -7.83 8.60 56.23
CA VAL A 116 -8.56 8.52 54.96
C VAL A 116 -7.99 9.50 53.93
N ALA A 117 -7.62 10.71 54.34
CA ALA A 117 -6.97 11.69 53.47
C ALA A 117 -5.61 11.18 52.96
N ALA A 118 -4.79 10.58 53.83
CA ALA A 118 -3.51 9.98 53.47
C ALA A 118 -3.71 8.81 52.49
N GLU A 119 -4.70 7.95 52.73
CA GLU A 119 -4.99 6.81 51.86
C GLU A 119 -5.52 7.26 50.49
N LYS A 120 -6.37 8.30 50.45
CA LYS A 120 -6.82 8.93 49.20
C LYS A 120 -5.63 9.47 48.40
N GLN A 121 -4.68 10.12 49.05
CA GLN A 121 -3.46 10.61 48.40
C GLN A 121 -2.61 9.45 47.86
N ARG A 122 -2.49 8.36 48.62
CA ARG A 122 -1.78 7.14 48.21
C ARG A 122 -2.43 6.47 47.01
N VAL A 123 -3.76 6.41 46.97
CA VAL A 123 -4.51 5.87 45.83
C VAL A 123 -4.35 6.78 44.62
N SER A 124 -4.51 8.10 44.80
CA SER A 124 -4.35 9.08 43.71
C SER A 124 -2.97 9.01 43.07
N SER A 125 -1.90 8.95 43.87
CA SER A 125 -0.53 8.84 43.35
C SER A 125 -0.29 7.51 42.62
N LYS A 126 -0.80 6.39 43.17
CA LYS A 126 -0.72 5.08 42.50
C LYS A 126 -1.51 5.04 41.19
N THR A 127 -2.72 5.59 41.17
CA THR A 127 -3.53 5.68 39.95
C THR A 127 -2.85 6.56 38.91
N SER A 128 -2.29 7.71 39.30
CA SER A 128 -1.53 8.57 38.38
C SER A 128 -0.28 7.88 37.82
N SER A 129 0.43 7.11 38.66
CA SER A 129 1.56 6.30 38.19
C SER A 129 1.10 5.22 37.21
N LEU A 130 0.00 4.53 37.51
CA LEU A 130 -0.56 3.49 36.65
C LEU A 130 -1.02 4.07 35.32
N THR A 131 -1.72 5.21 35.31
CA THR A 131 -2.16 5.86 34.07
C THR A 131 -0.97 6.25 33.21
N LYS A 132 0.10 6.81 33.80
CA LYS A 132 1.35 7.10 33.07
C LYS A 132 1.98 5.84 32.47
N THR A 133 2.01 4.73 33.20
CA THR A 133 2.53 3.47 32.66
C THR A 133 1.66 2.93 31.53
N CYS A 134 0.34 3.04 31.64
CA CYS A 134 -0.59 2.63 30.57
C CYS A 134 -0.43 3.52 29.33
N GLU A 135 -0.29 4.83 29.50
CA GLU A 135 -0.04 5.76 28.39
C GLU A 135 1.30 5.46 27.71
N ALA A 136 2.36 5.21 28.48
CA ALA A 136 3.65 4.81 27.93
C ALA A 136 3.59 3.49 27.15
N LEU A 137 2.89 2.48 27.68
CA LEU A 137 2.68 1.21 26.99
C LEU A 137 1.86 1.36 25.71
N LEU A 138 0.81 2.20 25.73
CA LEU A 138 0.02 2.50 24.55
C LEU A 138 0.86 3.21 23.47
N ALA A 139 1.70 4.17 23.89
CA ALA A 139 2.62 4.85 22.97
C ALA A 139 3.68 3.92 22.39
N GLU A 140 4.19 2.97 23.18
CA GLU A 140 5.11 1.95 22.69
C GLU A 140 4.40 0.99 21.72
N GLN A 141 3.17 0.58 22.03
CA GLN A 141 2.38 -0.27 21.15
C GLN A 141 2.15 0.39 19.79
N THR A 142 1.72 1.66 19.75
CA THR A 142 1.51 2.37 18.48
C THR A 142 2.82 2.53 17.71
N ALA A 143 3.92 2.85 18.39
CA ALA A 143 5.24 2.93 17.76
C ALA A 143 5.70 1.59 17.17
N MET A 144 5.43 0.47 17.84
CA MET A 144 5.73 -0.87 17.32
C MET A 144 4.84 -1.22 16.12
N GLU A 145 3.55 -0.88 16.17
CA GLU A 145 2.63 -1.07 15.03
C GLU A 145 3.10 -0.30 13.79
N ASP A 146 3.61 0.92 13.97
CA ASP A 146 4.13 1.72 12.86
C ASP A 146 5.45 1.14 12.31
N LYS A 147 6.34 0.63 13.18
CA LYS A 147 7.53 -0.12 12.73
C LYS A 147 7.14 -1.38 11.94
N VAL A 148 6.12 -2.10 12.37
CA VAL A 148 5.63 -3.29 11.64
C VAL A 148 5.10 -2.90 10.26
N LYS A 149 4.32 -1.81 10.14
CA LYS A 149 3.86 -1.31 8.82
C LYS A 149 5.04 -0.93 7.93
N PHE A 150 6.00 -0.21 8.48
CA PHE A 150 7.23 0.19 7.78
C PHE A 150 8.05 -1.00 7.27
N LEU A 151 8.07 -2.11 8.00
CA LEU A 151 8.74 -3.33 7.55
C LEU A 151 7.91 -4.14 6.53
N LEU A 152 6.59 -4.16 6.67
CA LEU A 152 5.69 -4.94 5.82
C LEU A 152 5.60 -4.40 4.39
N GLU A 153 5.69 -3.08 4.21
CA GLU A 153 5.59 -2.45 2.89
C GLU A 153 6.73 -2.89 1.94
N PRO A 154 8.03 -2.77 2.31
CA PRO A 154 9.14 -3.33 1.54
C PRO A 154 9.01 -4.84 1.30
N LEU A 155 8.62 -5.61 2.33
CA LEU A 155 8.45 -7.06 2.24
C LEU A 155 7.42 -7.49 1.19
N GLY A 156 6.47 -6.61 0.86
CA GLY A 156 5.53 -6.81 -0.24
C GLY A 156 6.25 -7.04 -1.58
N PHE A 157 7.18 -6.14 -1.93
CA PHE A 157 7.95 -6.24 -3.18
C PHE A 157 8.83 -7.47 -3.24
N PHE A 158 9.44 -7.87 -2.11
CA PHE A 158 10.26 -9.08 -2.03
C PHE A 158 9.42 -10.35 -2.26
N ARG A 159 8.24 -10.44 -1.65
CA ARG A 159 7.32 -11.58 -1.86
C ARG A 159 6.76 -11.62 -3.27
N ASP A 160 6.55 -10.46 -3.87
CA ASP A 160 6.03 -10.37 -5.24
C ASP A 160 7.03 -10.91 -6.27
N VAL A 161 8.35 -10.88 -5.99
CA VAL A 161 9.36 -11.51 -6.87
C VAL A 161 9.08 -12.99 -7.07
N ASP A 162 8.85 -13.75 -5.99
CA ASP A 162 8.58 -15.19 -6.07
C ASP A 162 7.26 -15.46 -6.79
N ARG A 163 6.22 -14.70 -6.47
CA ARG A 163 4.90 -14.85 -7.10
C ARG A 163 4.94 -14.56 -8.60
N LEU A 164 5.63 -13.49 -9.00
CA LEU A 164 5.75 -13.11 -10.40
C LEU A 164 6.66 -14.09 -11.16
N ALA A 165 7.73 -14.57 -10.55
CA ALA A 165 8.58 -15.61 -11.12
C ALA A 165 7.81 -16.91 -11.40
N GLU A 166 6.90 -17.32 -10.52
CA GLU A 166 6.00 -18.46 -10.75
C GLU A 166 5.02 -18.20 -11.92
N VAL A 167 4.42 -17.01 -11.99
CA VAL A 167 3.41 -16.65 -13.03
C VAL A 167 4.01 -16.62 -14.44
N PHE A 168 5.27 -16.18 -14.57
CA PHE A 168 5.97 -16.18 -15.86
C PHE A 168 6.73 -17.48 -16.15
N GLY A 169 6.65 -18.47 -15.25
CA GLY A 169 7.24 -19.78 -15.45
C GLY A 169 8.77 -19.80 -15.37
N VAL A 170 9.37 -18.86 -14.64
CA VAL A 170 10.82 -18.80 -14.39
C VAL A 170 11.25 -19.95 -13.47
N ASP A 171 10.48 -20.23 -12.42
CA ASP A 171 10.83 -21.23 -11.41
C ASP A 171 10.21 -22.62 -11.68
N LYS A 172 9.14 -22.68 -12.49
CA LYS A 172 8.39 -23.92 -12.77
C LYS A 172 8.05 -24.03 -14.26
N GLU A 173 8.85 -24.81 -14.97
CA GLU A 173 8.53 -25.22 -16.34
C GLU A 173 7.21 -26.01 -16.36
N GLY A 174 6.20 -25.52 -17.08
CA GLY A 174 4.86 -26.14 -17.14
C GLY A 174 3.81 -25.55 -16.18
N GLY A 175 4.16 -24.53 -15.38
CA GLY A 175 3.18 -23.76 -14.60
C GLY A 175 2.21 -22.94 -15.45
N PRO A 176 1.11 -22.42 -14.86
CA PRO A 176 0.17 -21.56 -15.57
C PRO A 176 0.85 -20.28 -16.03
N ARG A 177 1.12 -20.17 -17.34
CA ARG A 177 1.70 -18.97 -17.94
C ARG A 177 0.61 -17.95 -18.21
N LEU A 178 0.83 -16.72 -17.73
CA LEU A 178 -0.07 -15.61 -18.04
C LEU A 178 -0.14 -15.39 -19.55
N GLN A 179 -1.34 -15.23 -20.09
CA GLN A 179 -1.52 -14.95 -21.51
C GLN A 179 -1.14 -13.50 -21.81
N PRO A 180 -0.21 -13.22 -22.74
CA PRO A 180 0.23 -11.86 -23.08
C PRO A 180 -0.87 -10.96 -23.63
N SER A 181 -1.99 -11.54 -24.08
CA SER A 181 -3.12 -10.83 -24.67
C SER A 181 -4.18 -10.37 -23.66
N GLY A 182 -4.02 -10.71 -22.37
CA GLY A 182 -5.00 -10.36 -21.34
C GLY A 182 -4.70 -9.01 -20.68
N PRO A 183 -5.71 -8.27 -20.19
CA PRO A 183 -5.50 -6.99 -19.50
C PRO A 183 -4.60 -7.15 -18.26
N GLN A 184 -4.67 -8.32 -17.61
CA GLN A 184 -3.84 -8.70 -16.46
C GLN A 184 -2.34 -8.69 -16.79
N PHE A 185 -1.94 -8.88 -18.05
CA PHE A 185 -0.54 -8.86 -18.45
C PHE A 185 0.07 -7.47 -18.27
N SER A 186 -0.58 -6.42 -18.80
CA SER A 186 -0.09 -5.04 -18.66
C SER A 186 -0.03 -4.59 -17.19
N ASP A 187 -1.02 -4.96 -16.37
CA ASP A 187 -1.02 -4.71 -14.93
C ASP A 187 0.15 -5.39 -14.24
N THR A 188 0.43 -6.65 -14.61
CA THR A 188 1.52 -7.43 -14.03
C THR A 188 2.87 -6.86 -14.44
N MET A 189 3.02 -6.42 -15.70
CA MET A 189 4.23 -5.76 -16.18
C MET A 189 4.46 -4.42 -15.46
N ARG A 190 3.42 -3.60 -15.22
CA ARG A 190 3.54 -2.39 -14.39
C ARG A 190 4.02 -2.69 -12.97
N ARG A 191 3.58 -3.80 -12.38
CA ARG A 191 4.05 -4.23 -11.04
C ARG A 191 5.53 -4.63 -11.06
N ILE A 192 5.99 -5.30 -12.12
CA ILE A 192 7.43 -5.60 -12.30
C ILE A 192 8.22 -4.29 -12.39
N ASP A 193 7.76 -3.33 -13.18
CA ASP A 193 8.43 -2.04 -13.36
C ASP A 193 8.47 -1.25 -12.03
N ALA A 194 7.37 -1.25 -11.27
CA ALA A 194 7.31 -0.64 -9.94
C ALA A 194 8.26 -1.30 -8.94
N ALA A 195 8.34 -2.64 -8.93
CA ALA A 195 9.24 -3.39 -8.08
C ALA A 195 10.71 -3.13 -8.44
N LEU A 196 11.05 -3.06 -9.73
CA LEU A 196 12.38 -2.69 -10.21
C LEU A 196 12.76 -1.28 -9.77
N GLY A 197 11.86 -0.30 -9.94
CA GLY A 197 12.07 1.07 -9.47
C GLY A 197 12.24 1.15 -7.95
N PHE A 198 11.48 0.36 -7.20
CA PHE A 198 11.64 0.24 -5.74
C PHE A 198 13.03 -0.28 -5.36
N PHE A 199 13.47 -1.39 -5.97
CA PHE A 199 14.79 -1.95 -5.68
C PHE A 199 15.90 -0.98 -6.07
N ASP A 200 15.83 -0.36 -7.25
CA ASP A 200 16.83 0.60 -7.71
C ASP A 200 16.95 1.81 -6.75
N ALA A 201 15.84 2.26 -6.15
CA ALA A 201 15.84 3.30 -5.12
C ALA A 201 16.37 2.81 -3.74
N HIS A 202 16.28 1.51 -3.45
CA HIS A 202 16.61 0.92 -2.14
C HIS A 202 17.79 -0.08 -2.21
N MET A 203 18.84 0.27 -2.97
CA MET A 203 20.07 -0.52 -3.07
C MET A 203 20.88 -0.65 -1.76
N HIS A 204 20.48 0.05 -0.69
CA HIS A 204 21.08 -0.06 0.64
C HIS A 204 20.66 -1.34 1.40
N TYR A 205 19.59 -2.02 0.99
CA TYR A 205 19.22 -3.29 1.60
C TYR A 205 20.16 -4.41 1.17
N ARG A 206 20.54 -5.27 2.13
CA ARG A 206 21.51 -6.36 1.92
C ARG A 206 21.23 -7.23 0.70
N ASP A 207 19.98 -7.65 0.54
CA ASP A 207 19.59 -8.60 -0.50
C ASP A 207 18.92 -7.92 -1.72
N ALA A 208 18.72 -6.59 -1.68
CA ALA A 208 18.14 -5.85 -2.80
C ALA A 208 18.81 -6.11 -4.15
N PRO A 209 20.15 -6.13 -4.30
CA PRO A 209 20.76 -6.40 -5.61
C PRO A 209 20.43 -7.80 -6.16
N ALA A 210 20.32 -8.81 -5.30
CA ALA A 210 19.97 -10.17 -5.70
C ALA A 210 18.50 -10.26 -6.17
N TYR A 211 17.57 -9.66 -5.40
CA TYR A 211 16.16 -9.62 -5.76
C TYR A 211 15.90 -8.76 -7.00
N ARG A 212 16.63 -7.65 -7.17
CA ARG A 212 16.62 -6.85 -8.38
C ARG A 212 17.03 -7.71 -9.58
N ALA A 213 18.16 -8.42 -9.50
CA ALA A 213 18.62 -9.26 -10.60
C ALA A 213 17.58 -10.32 -10.99
N ARG A 214 16.93 -10.95 -9.99
CA ARG A 214 15.85 -11.90 -10.23
C ARG A 214 14.62 -11.25 -10.85
N MET A 215 14.20 -10.07 -10.37
CA MET A 215 13.08 -9.34 -10.96
C MET A 215 13.37 -8.91 -12.41
N ALA A 216 14.60 -8.52 -12.72
CA ALA A 216 15.02 -8.21 -14.09
C ALA A 216 14.96 -9.46 -14.98
N HIS A 217 15.28 -10.64 -14.44
CA HIS A 217 15.10 -11.90 -15.15
C HIS A 217 13.62 -12.20 -15.40
N VAL A 218 12.73 -11.95 -14.43
CA VAL A 218 11.27 -12.07 -14.62
C VAL A 218 10.77 -11.11 -15.71
N GLN A 219 11.28 -9.87 -15.75
CA GLN A 219 10.95 -8.91 -16.81
C GLN A 219 11.36 -9.42 -18.19
N VAL A 220 12.56 -10.00 -18.31
CA VAL A 220 13.03 -10.62 -19.57
C VAL A 220 12.14 -11.81 -19.96
N ALA A 221 11.80 -12.69 -19.02
CA ALA A 221 10.94 -13.83 -19.28
C ALA A 221 9.53 -13.40 -19.76
N ALA A 222 8.97 -12.34 -19.18
CA ALA A 222 7.69 -11.79 -19.61
C ALA A 222 7.74 -11.24 -21.06
N LEU A 223 8.82 -10.55 -21.42
CA LEU A 223 9.05 -10.08 -22.80
C LEU A 223 9.29 -11.24 -23.79
N GLU A 224 9.96 -12.31 -23.36
CA GLU A 224 10.10 -13.53 -24.15
C GLU A 224 8.75 -14.18 -24.44
N LEU A 225 7.82 -14.19 -23.46
CA LEU A 225 6.45 -14.66 -23.69
C LEU A 225 5.68 -13.79 -24.70
N CYS A 226 5.86 -12.47 -24.68
CA CYS A 226 5.31 -11.58 -25.71
C CYS A 226 5.84 -11.92 -27.10
N ARG A 227 7.15 -12.17 -27.21
CA ARG A 227 7.79 -12.54 -28.49
C ARG A 227 7.22 -13.86 -28.99
N ASP A 228 7.16 -14.87 -28.13
CA ASP A 228 6.61 -16.19 -28.49
C ASP A 228 5.13 -16.08 -28.88
N ALA A 229 4.36 -15.19 -28.24
CA ALA A 229 2.98 -14.91 -28.64
C ALA A 229 2.90 -14.29 -30.04
N ILE A 230 3.75 -13.31 -30.38
CA ILE A 230 3.83 -12.74 -31.73
C ILE A 230 4.19 -13.83 -32.76
N GLN A 231 5.20 -14.65 -32.46
CA GLN A 231 5.63 -15.74 -33.32
C GLN A 231 4.50 -16.74 -33.58
N ASN A 232 3.79 -17.14 -32.51
CA ASN A 232 2.66 -18.05 -32.60
C ASN A 232 1.48 -17.46 -33.38
N LEU A 233 1.18 -16.17 -33.19
CA LEU A 233 0.15 -15.47 -33.97
C LEU A 233 0.51 -15.45 -35.46
N CYS A 234 1.75 -15.12 -35.80
CA CYS A 234 2.23 -15.10 -37.20
C CYS A 234 2.22 -16.52 -37.82
N ALA A 235 2.68 -17.53 -37.08
CA ALA A 235 2.67 -18.92 -37.53
C ALA A 235 1.24 -19.46 -37.72
N ASN A 236 0.31 -19.11 -36.83
CA ASN A 236 -1.11 -19.46 -36.97
C ASN A 236 -1.74 -18.77 -38.18
N ALA A 237 -1.44 -17.49 -38.40
CA ALA A 237 -1.88 -16.76 -39.57
C ALA A 237 -1.38 -17.40 -40.87
N LEU A 238 -0.09 -17.73 -40.93
CA LEU A 238 0.55 -18.46 -42.03
C LEU A 238 -0.15 -19.79 -42.30
N ARG A 239 -0.32 -20.64 -41.29
CA ARG A 239 -1.00 -21.94 -41.41
C ARG A 239 -2.43 -21.78 -41.93
N SER A 240 -3.18 -20.81 -41.40
CA SER A 240 -4.55 -20.55 -41.82
C SER A 240 -4.63 -20.08 -43.27
N ALA A 241 -3.73 -19.19 -43.70
CA ALA A 241 -3.69 -18.67 -45.06
C ALA A 241 -3.29 -19.74 -46.09
N VAL A 242 -2.32 -20.59 -45.75
CA VAL A 242 -1.90 -21.71 -46.62
C VAL A 242 -3.01 -22.73 -46.73
N TYR A 243 -3.64 -23.11 -45.62
CA TYR A 243 -4.74 -24.08 -45.61
C TYR A 243 -5.94 -23.60 -46.44
N THR A 244 -6.38 -22.36 -46.27
CA THR A 244 -7.52 -21.83 -47.04
C THR A 244 -7.20 -21.73 -48.53
N SER A 245 -5.99 -21.30 -48.89
CA SER A 245 -5.56 -21.27 -50.30
C SER A 245 -5.52 -22.66 -50.95
N GLY A 246 -5.14 -23.70 -50.18
CA GLY A 246 -5.10 -25.08 -50.65
C GLY A 246 -6.49 -25.71 -50.77
N VAL A 247 -7.38 -25.45 -49.81
CA VAL A 247 -8.76 -25.95 -49.83
C VAL A 247 -9.59 -25.28 -50.92
N GLN A 248 -9.42 -23.96 -51.14
CA GLN A 248 -10.10 -23.25 -52.23
C GLN A 248 -9.66 -23.76 -53.61
N ALA A 249 -8.37 -24.08 -53.78
CA ALA A 249 -7.85 -24.69 -55.00
C ALA A 249 -8.40 -26.12 -55.25
N ALA A 250 -8.61 -26.91 -54.19
CA ALA A 250 -9.14 -28.27 -54.30
C ALA A 250 -10.66 -28.33 -54.50
N ALA A 251 -11.42 -27.43 -53.86
CA ALA A 251 -12.88 -27.50 -53.82
C ALA A 251 -13.58 -26.95 -55.08
N THR A 252 -12.96 -26.03 -55.81
CA THR A 252 -13.64 -25.32 -56.90
C THR A 252 -13.29 -25.83 -58.29
N GLY A 253 -12.21 -26.61 -58.46
CA GLY A 253 -11.70 -27.03 -59.79
C GLY A 253 -11.38 -25.87 -60.75
N ARG A 254 -11.61 -24.64 -60.30
CA ARG A 254 -11.34 -23.36 -60.92
C ARG A 254 -10.20 -22.78 -60.11
N THR A 255 -9.12 -22.39 -60.76
CA THR A 255 -8.23 -21.38 -60.17
C THR A 255 -9.12 -20.22 -59.74
N ALA A 256 -9.14 -19.93 -58.43
CA ALA A 256 -10.01 -18.94 -57.78
C ALA A 256 -10.42 -17.82 -58.75
N ASP A 257 -11.72 -17.61 -58.94
CA ASP A 257 -12.24 -16.66 -59.93
C ASP A 257 -11.46 -15.34 -59.85
N SER A 258 -10.80 -15.09 -60.98
CA SER A 258 -9.68 -14.20 -61.28
C SER A 258 -10.06 -12.72 -61.21
N ALA A 259 -10.59 -12.25 -60.08
CA ALA A 259 -10.87 -10.82 -59.85
C ALA A 259 -10.55 -10.38 -58.41
N ALA A 260 -10.92 -11.19 -57.41
CA ALA A 260 -10.69 -10.86 -56.00
C ALA A 260 -9.24 -11.13 -55.54
N GLU A 261 -8.53 -12.08 -56.15
CA GLU A 261 -7.10 -12.32 -55.87
C GLU A 261 -6.21 -11.20 -56.46
N HIS A 262 -6.70 -10.48 -57.47
CA HIS A 262 -5.97 -9.41 -58.18
C HIS A 262 -6.04 -8.06 -57.49
N GLN A 263 -7.06 -7.87 -56.66
CA GLN A 263 -7.13 -6.74 -55.78
C GLN A 263 -6.33 -7.10 -54.53
N LEU A 264 -5.08 -6.61 -54.44
CA LEU A 264 -4.15 -6.90 -53.33
C LEU A 264 -4.78 -6.72 -51.93
N GLU A 265 -5.75 -5.82 -51.81
CA GLU A 265 -6.51 -5.54 -50.59
C GLU A 265 -7.56 -6.63 -50.24
N ALA A 266 -8.11 -7.30 -51.26
CA ALA A 266 -9.04 -8.43 -51.12
C ALA A 266 -8.32 -9.78 -51.04
N TRP A 267 -7.00 -9.80 -51.23
CA TRP A 267 -6.16 -10.98 -51.04
C TRP A 267 -6.30 -11.49 -49.60
N TYR A 268 -6.81 -12.71 -49.44
CA TYR A 268 -7.15 -13.29 -48.13
C TYR A 268 -6.00 -13.26 -47.09
N PRO A 269 -4.73 -13.56 -47.47
CA PRO A 269 -3.60 -13.43 -46.57
C PRO A 269 -3.31 -11.98 -46.13
N TYR A 270 -3.69 -10.97 -46.93
CA TYR A 270 -3.57 -9.57 -46.55
C TYR A 270 -4.61 -9.19 -45.50
N SER A 271 -5.90 -9.49 -45.75
CA SER A 271 -6.99 -9.19 -44.82
C SER A 271 -6.85 -9.90 -43.48
N LYS A 272 -6.33 -11.13 -43.46
CA LYS A 272 -6.05 -11.87 -42.22
C LYS A 272 -5.00 -11.20 -41.34
N PHE A 273 -3.89 -10.75 -41.93
CA PHE A 273 -2.84 -10.06 -41.18
C PHE A 273 -3.29 -8.65 -40.77
N ARG A 274 -4.10 -7.98 -41.59
CA ARG A 274 -4.71 -6.69 -41.21
C ARG A 274 -5.60 -6.81 -39.98
N ALA A 275 -6.36 -7.91 -39.86
CA ALA A 275 -7.15 -8.18 -38.65
C ALA A 275 -6.28 -8.53 -37.42
N LEU A 276 -5.05 -9.00 -37.62
CA LEU A 276 -4.10 -9.33 -36.54
C LEU A 276 -3.22 -8.14 -36.13
N ALA A 277 -3.04 -7.16 -37.02
CA ALA A 277 -2.24 -5.97 -36.79
C ALA A 277 -2.49 -5.26 -35.43
N PRO A 278 -3.73 -4.99 -34.98
CA PRO A 278 -3.94 -4.33 -33.69
C PRO A 278 -3.38 -5.13 -32.51
N ARG A 279 -3.46 -6.47 -32.58
CA ARG A 279 -2.96 -7.34 -31.51
C ARG A 279 -1.44 -7.46 -31.51
N LEU A 280 -0.83 -7.46 -32.70
CA LEU A 280 0.63 -7.37 -32.82
C LEU A 280 1.13 -6.03 -32.27
N ARG A 281 0.37 -4.96 -32.52
CA ARG A 281 0.67 -3.62 -32.05
C ARG A 281 0.67 -3.53 -30.54
N GLU A 282 -0.37 -4.03 -29.89
CA GLU A 282 -0.47 -4.09 -28.42
C GLU A 282 0.75 -4.79 -27.81
N LEU A 283 1.14 -5.95 -28.35
CA LEU A 283 2.31 -6.68 -27.87
C LEU A 283 3.63 -5.96 -28.17
N SER A 284 3.76 -5.33 -29.34
CA SER A 284 4.94 -4.55 -29.73
C SER A 284 5.18 -3.35 -28.81
N LEU A 285 4.09 -2.69 -28.38
CA LEU A 285 4.12 -1.52 -27.53
C LEU A 285 4.68 -1.82 -26.13
N GLU A 286 4.46 -3.02 -25.60
CA GLU A 286 5.07 -3.46 -24.33
C GLU A 286 6.61 -3.55 -24.40
N PHE A 287 7.18 -3.84 -25.58
CA PHE A 287 8.63 -3.76 -25.80
C PHE A 287 9.09 -2.30 -25.92
N GLU A 288 8.36 -1.48 -26.67
CA GLU A 288 8.71 -0.08 -26.93
C GLU A 288 8.78 0.73 -25.63
N ILE A 289 7.78 0.60 -24.76
CA ILE A 289 7.71 1.31 -23.48
C ILE A 289 8.94 1.03 -22.61
N ARG A 290 9.50 -0.18 -22.67
CA ARG A 290 10.64 -0.62 -21.85
C ARG A 290 11.99 -0.46 -22.54
N ALA A 291 12.00 -0.25 -23.85
CA ALA A 291 13.17 0.17 -24.59
C ALA A 291 13.42 1.68 -24.45
N PHE A 292 12.34 2.48 -24.41
CA PHE A 292 12.40 3.94 -24.40
C PHE A 292 11.42 4.55 -23.38
N PRO A 293 11.68 4.44 -22.07
CA PRO A 293 10.75 4.95 -21.06
C PRO A 293 10.60 6.48 -21.08
N GLU A 294 11.61 7.22 -21.57
CA GLU A 294 11.55 8.69 -21.72
C GLU A 294 10.43 9.14 -22.66
N ALA A 295 10.10 8.34 -23.67
CA ALA A 295 9.02 8.65 -24.61
C ALA A 295 7.64 8.25 -24.07
N ALA A 296 7.58 7.38 -23.07
CA ALA A 296 6.34 6.90 -22.45
C ALA A 296 5.94 7.70 -21.21
N ALA A 297 6.91 8.36 -20.54
CA ALA A 297 6.70 9.10 -19.29
C ALA A 297 6.10 10.53 -19.47
N ALA A 298 5.31 10.75 -20.54
CA ALA A 298 4.74 12.07 -20.83
C ALA A 298 3.64 12.51 -19.84
N ASP A 299 3.07 11.58 -19.06
CA ASP A 299 2.10 11.87 -18.01
C ASP A 299 2.77 11.83 -16.63
N GLU A 300 2.82 12.98 -15.94
CA GLU A 300 3.59 13.24 -14.69
C GLU A 300 3.24 12.38 -13.46
N GLY A 301 2.26 11.48 -13.56
CA GLY A 301 1.78 10.64 -12.45
C GLY A 301 2.05 9.15 -12.56
N ASP A 302 2.49 8.65 -13.73
CA ASP A 302 2.62 7.22 -13.98
C ASP A 302 4.01 6.68 -13.61
N ILE A 303 4.02 5.44 -13.12
CA ILE A 303 5.23 4.72 -12.73
C ILE A 303 6.15 4.63 -13.95
N LYS A 304 7.35 5.23 -13.85
CA LYS A 304 8.33 5.16 -14.93
C LYS A 304 8.66 3.69 -15.24
N PRO A 305 8.47 3.24 -16.49
CA PRO A 305 8.75 1.85 -16.85
C PRO A 305 10.24 1.57 -16.69
N ALA A 306 10.57 0.41 -16.13
CA ALA A 306 11.96 0.02 -15.91
C ALA A 306 12.59 -0.38 -17.25
N ILE A 307 13.78 0.16 -17.54
CA ILE A 307 14.49 -0.12 -18.80
C ILE A 307 14.87 -1.60 -18.85
N CYS A 308 14.45 -2.28 -19.91
CA CYS A 308 14.94 -3.61 -20.22
C CYS A 308 15.94 -3.55 -21.38
N PRO A 309 17.24 -3.84 -21.15
CA PRO A 309 18.27 -3.72 -22.19
C PRO A 309 18.03 -4.66 -23.39
N ARG A 310 17.33 -5.78 -23.17
CA ARG A 310 17.02 -6.77 -24.21
C ARG A 310 15.72 -6.50 -24.97
N ALA A 311 14.90 -5.53 -24.54
CA ALA A 311 13.60 -5.26 -25.17
C ALA A 311 13.72 -4.97 -26.67
N MET A 312 14.73 -4.18 -27.06
CA MET A 312 15.01 -3.88 -28.46
C MET A 312 15.39 -5.11 -29.27
N GLU A 313 16.24 -5.99 -28.73
CA GLU A 313 16.61 -7.23 -29.42
C GLU A 313 15.40 -8.14 -29.63
N PHE A 314 14.47 -8.18 -28.68
CA PHE A 314 13.26 -8.98 -28.81
C PHE A 314 12.30 -8.40 -29.85
N LEU A 315 12.16 -7.08 -29.89
CA LEU A 315 11.36 -6.39 -30.90
C LEU A 315 11.95 -6.61 -32.31
N GLU A 316 13.26 -6.38 -32.50
CA GLU A 316 13.95 -6.61 -33.78
C GLU A 316 13.79 -8.06 -34.27
N ARG A 317 13.88 -9.04 -33.36
CA ARG A 317 13.62 -10.45 -33.70
C ARG A 317 12.17 -10.69 -34.10
N ALA A 318 11.20 -10.13 -33.38
CA ALA A 318 9.78 -10.28 -33.69
C ALA A 318 9.41 -9.66 -35.04
N GLU A 319 9.97 -8.48 -35.36
CA GLU A 319 9.84 -7.82 -36.66
C GLU A 319 10.42 -8.69 -37.78
N LEU A 320 11.62 -9.24 -37.58
CA LEU A 320 12.27 -10.12 -38.56
C LEU A 320 11.41 -11.38 -38.83
N GLU A 321 10.89 -12.01 -37.79
CA GLU A 321 10.02 -13.18 -37.94
C GLU A 321 8.74 -12.87 -38.71
N TYR A 322 8.12 -11.73 -38.42
CA TYR A 322 6.98 -11.23 -39.18
C TYR A 322 7.31 -11.07 -40.67
N VAL A 323 8.43 -10.38 -40.97
CA VAL A 323 8.87 -10.15 -42.36
C VAL A 323 9.16 -11.47 -43.08
N LEU A 324 9.79 -12.44 -42.42
CA LEU A 324 10.05 -13.76 -42.98
C LEU A 324 8.75 -14.53 -43.28
N VAL A 325 7.76 -14.45 -42.39
CA VAL A 325 6.45 -15.05 -42.61
C VAL A 325 5.73 -14.39 -43.80
N ARG A 326 5.74 -13.06 -43.87
CA ARG A 326 5.16 -12.31 -45.00
C ARG A 326 5.88 -12.64 -46.31
N LYS A 327 7.23 -12.66 -46.34
CA LYS A 327 8.01 -13.03 -47.54
C LYS A 327 7.61 -14.41 -48.06
N LYS A 328 7.45 -15.41 -47.18
CA LYS A 328 7.02 -16.76 -47.57
C LYS A 328 5.64 -16.75 -48.24
N LEU A 329 4.67 -16.05 -47.64
CA LEU A 329 3.30 -15.91 -48.17
C LEU A 329 3.23 -15.17 -49.50
N LEU A 330 3.95 -14.05 -49.59
CA LEU A 330 3.96 -13.17 -50.75
C LEU A 330 4.67 -13.79 -51.94
N SER A 331 5.78 -14.51 -51.70
CA SER A 331 6.62 -15.03 -52.78
C SER A 331 5.86 -15.91 -53.78
N SER A 332 4.90 -16.71 -53.30
CA SER A 332 4.09 -17.57 -54.16
C SER A 332 3.03 -16.79 -54.93
N GLY A 333 2.35 -15.82 -54.30
CA GLY A 333 1.36 -14.96 -54.95
C GLY A 333 1.98 -14.03 -56.00
N VAL A 334 3.09 -13.37 -55.65
CA VAL A 334 3.82 -12.47 -56.56
C VAL A 334 4.34 -13.23 -57.78
N ARG A 335 4.87 -14.44 -57.63
CA ARG A 335 5.30 -15.26 -58.77
C ARG A 335 4.15 -15.60 -59.72
N LYS A 336 2.96 -15.91 -59.19
CA LYS A 336 1.77 -16.20 -60.01
C LYS A 336 1.30 -14.97 -60.78
N GLU A 337 1.21 -13.82 -60.11
CA GLU A 337 0.78 -12.58 -60.77
C GLU A 337 1.80 -12.09 -61.80
N LEU A 338 3.11 -12.15 -61.51
CA LEU A 338 4.12 -11.79 -62.50
C LEU A 338 4.09 -12.71 -63.73
N ALA A 339 3.89 -14.02 -63.54
CA ALA A 339 3.73 -14.96 -64.65
C ALA A 339 2.48 -14.65 -65.48
N ARG A 340 1.38 -14.26 -64.83
CA ARG A 340 0.15 -13.86 -65.50
C ARG A 340 0.33 -12.57 -66.31
N LEU A 341 0.89 -11.52 -65.70
CA LEU A 341 1.15 -10.25 -66.39
C LEU A 341 2.04 -10.47 -67.62
N ALA A 342 3.02 -11.39 -67.53
CA ALA A 342 3.84 -11.78 -68.67
C ALA A 342 3.04 -12.42 -69.82
N ILE A 343 2.06 -13.29 -69.51
CA ILE A 343 1.17 -13.90 -70.51
C ILE A 343 0.24 -12.84 -71.14
N GLU A 344 -0.34 -11.95 -70.33
CA GLU A 344 -1.19 -10.85 -70.81
C GLU A 344 -0.41 -9.88 -71.72
N GLY A 345 0.84 -9.57 -71.37
CA GLY A 345 1.73 -8.76 -72.20
C GLY A 345 2.13 -9.42 -73.53
N GLN A 346 2.26 -10.75 -73.56
CA GLN A 346 2.54 -11.52 -74.79
C GLN A 346 1.33 -11.57 -75.74
N GLY A 347 0.11 -11.72 -75.21
CA GLY A 347 -1.13 -11.69 -75.99
C GLY A 347 -1.37 -10.36 -76.70
N ALA A 348 -1.00 -9.24 -76.07
CA ALA A 348 -1.08 -7.91 -76.69
C ALA A 348 -0.10 -7.71 -77.86
N SER A 349 1.02 -8.45 -77.90
CA SER A 349 1.97 -8.40 -79.03
C SER A 349 1.50 -9.23 -80.24
N ALA A 350 0.73 -10.30 -80.00
CA ALA A 350 0.20 -11.17 -81.05
C ALA A 350 -0.93 -10.52 -81.88
N GLN A 351 -1.59 -9.48 -81.34
CA GLN A 351 -2.73 -8.79 -81.98
C GLN A 351 -2.33 -7.60 -82.89
N GLY A 352 -1.04 -7.46 -83.22
CA GLY A 352 -0.60 -6.91 -84.50
C GLY A 352 -0.56 -5.38 -84.69
N ARG A 353 -0.49 -4.53 -83.64
CA ARG A 353 -0.44 -3.06 -83.84
C ARG A 353 0.62 -2.26 -83.09
N ALA A 354 1.47 -2.88 -82.28
CA ALA A 354 2.52 -2.16 -81.55
C ALA A 354 3.87 -2.88 -81.69
N GLY A 355 4.92 -2.14 -82.06
CA GLY A 355 6.29 -2.68 -82.12
C GLY A 355 6.70 -3.29 -80.78
N GLY A 356 7.46 -4.39 -80.80
CA GLY A 356 7.79 -5.19 -79.61
C GLY A 356 8.35 -4.40 -78.41
N GLY A 357 8.99 -3.25 -78.65
CA GLY A 357 9.43 -2.33 -77.58
C GLY A 357 8.28 -1.71 -76.78
N ALA A 358 7.14 -1.38 -77.40
CA ALA A 358 5.99 -0.78 -76.72
C ALA A 358 5.26 -1.77 -75.81
N ALA A 359 5.19 -3.04 -76.20
CA ALA A 359 4.60 -4.11 -75.39
C ALA A 359 5.48 -4.48 -74.18
N LEU A 360 6.80 -4.46 -74.34
CA LEU A 360 7.73 -4.63 -73.21
C LEU A 360 7.64 -3.47 -72.23
N LEU A 361 7.57 -2.22 -72.72
CA LEU A 361 7.43 -1.05 -71.87
C LEU A 361 6.11 -1.02 -71.09
N SER A 362 5.00 -1.46 -71.70
CA SER A 362 3.71 -1.57 -71.00
C SER A 362 3.74 -2.65 -69.92
N LEU A 363 4.35 -3.81 -70.21
CA LEU A 363 4.53 -4.89 -69.23
C LEU A 363 5.39 -4.45 -68.04
N VAL A 364 6.53 -3.78 -68.30
CA VAL A 364 7.41 -3.26 -67.25
C VAL A 364 6.68 -2.23 -66.39
N ARG A 365 5.92 -1.31 -66.99
CA ARG A 365 5.12 -0.31 -66.25
C ARG A 365 4.03 -0.96 -65.39
N LEU A 366 3.38 -2.01 -65.89
CA LEU A 366 2.32 -2.72 -65.16
C LEU A 366 2.91 -3.50 -63.99
N GLY A 367 4.01 -4.22 -64.21
CA GLY A 367 4.76 -4.93 -63.17
C GLY A 367 5.33 -3.99 -62.11
N SER A 368 5.91 -2.85 -62.49
CA SER A 368 6.40 -1.84 -61.55
C SER A 368 5.26 -1.19 -60.75
N SER A 369 4.10 -0.95 -61.37
CA SER A 369 2.92 -0.43 -60.68
C SER A 369 2.34 -1.42 -59.67
N TYR A 370 2.33 -2.72 -60.02
CA TYR A 370 1.90 -3.79 -59.12
C TYR A 370 2.84 -3.93 -57.91
N LEU A 371 4.14 -4.03 -58.15
CA LEU A 371 5.15 -4.13 -57.09
C LEU A 371 5.16 -2.88 -56.21
N GLY A 372 5.03 -1.68 -56.80
CA GLY A 372 4.91 -0.43 -56.06
C GLY A 372 3.71 -0.44 -55.11
N ARG A 373 2.53 -0.85 -55.59
CA ARG A 373 1.33 -0.97 -54.74
C ARG A 373 1.49 -2.03 -53.65
N LEU A 374 2.08 -3.18 -53.98
CA LEU A 374 2.35 -4.23 -53.01
C LEU A 374 3.25 -3.74 -51.88
N LEU A 375 4.37 -3.08 -52.22
CA LEU A 375 5.29 -2.53 -51.22
C LEU A 375 4.61 -1.49 -50.34
N THR A 376 3.76 -0.62 -50.90
CA THR A 376 2.99 0.35 -50.13
C THR A 376 2.06 -0.36 -49.13
N LEU A 377 1.29 -1.35 -49.58
CA LEU A 377 0.38 -2.09 -48.71
C LEU A 377 1.12 -2.88 -47.62
N GLU A 378 2.23 -3.53 -47.95
CA GLU A 378 3.06 -4.22 -46.95
C GLU A 378 3.67 -3.26 -45.94
N SER A 379 4.13 -2.08 -46.39
CA SER A 379 4.68 -1.06 -45.49
C SER A 379 3.61 -0.56 -44.51
N GLN A 380 2.40 -0.27 -45.00
CA GLN A 380 1.27 0.14 -44.15
C GLN A 380 0.93 -0.95 -43.14
N LEU A 381 0.82 -2.20 -43.60
CA LEU A 381 0.50 -3.33 -42.74
C LEU A 381 1.56 -3.56 -41.65
N PHE A 382 2.84 -3.36 -41.99
CA PHE A 382 3.95 -3.42 -41.04
C PHE A 382 3.83 -2.30 -40.00
N PHE A 383 3.59 -1.04 -40.39
CA PHE A 383 3.43 0.09 -39.47
C PHE A 383 2.14 0.03 -38.62
N ASP A 384 1.10 -0.62 -39.14
CA ASP A 384 -0.11 -0.90 -38.37
C ASP A 384 0.19 -1.94 -37.28
N SER A 385 1.01 -2.94 -37.60
CA SER A 385 1.37 -4.07 -36.72
C SER A 385 2.46 -3.74 -35.69
N PHE A 386 3.41 -2.88 -36.05
CA PHE A 386 4.53 -2.43 -35.21
C PHE A 386 4.54 -0.91 -35.27
N GLY A 387 4.43 -0.24 -34.11
CA GLY A 387 4.08 1.17 -33.96
C GLY A 387 4.97 2.20 -34.69
N PRO A 388 4.71 3.52 -34.50
CA PRO A 388 5.51 4.57 -35.12
C PRO A 388 6.98 4.58 -34.67
N TYR A 389 7.40 3.77 -33.70
CA TYR A 389 8.83 3.64 -33.36
C TYR A 389 9.67 3.02 -34.48
N ALA A 390 9.08 2.19 -35.35
CA ALA A 390 9.72 1.78 -36.60
C ALA A 390 10.12 2.98 -37.48
N SER A 391 9.35 4.07 -37.44
CA SER A 391 9.69 5.32 -38.16
C SER A 391 10.78 6.14 -37.48
N LYS A 392 10.93 6.07 -36.15
CA LYS A 392 12.06 6.67 -35.41
C LYS A 392 13.36 5.88 -35.56
N LEU A 393 13.29 4.58 -35.82
CA LEU A 393 14.45 3.75 -36.17
C LEU A 393 14.98 4.01 -37.58
N ALA A 394 14.17 4.55 -38.49
CA ALA A 394 14.62 4.95 -39.82
C ALA A 394 15.59 6.15 -39.81
N THR A 395 15.66 6.91 -38.70
CA THR A 395 16.65 7.99 -38.50
C THR A 395 17.94 7.52 -37.83
N LEU A 396 17.98 6.29 -37.31
CA LEU A 396 19.22 5.63 -36.88
C LEU A 396 19.90 5.00 -38.10
N PRO A 397 21.25 5.02 -38.16
CA PRO A 397 21.97 4.42 -39.28
C PRO A 397 21.54 2.97 -39.47
N PRO A 398 21.43 2.48 -40.72
CA PRO A 398 20.87 1.16 -41.01
C PRO A 398 21.58 0.11 -40.16
N ARG A 399 20.88 -0.37 -39.11
CA ARG A 399 21.43 -1.35 -38.20
C ARG A 399 21.71 -2.62 -39.00
N ARG A 400 22.88 -3.21 -38.73
CA ARG A 400 23.49 -4.39 -39.38
C ARG A 400 22.57 -5.62 -39.53
N ALA A 401 21.36 -5.63 -38.97
CA ALA A 401 20.39 -6.71 -39.08
C ALA A 401 19.92 -6.98 -40.52
N LEU A 402 19.87 -5.97 -41.39
CA LEU A 402 19.50 -6.15 -42.81
C LEU A 402 20.67 -6.61 -43.71
N ALA A 403 21.91 -6.58 -43.21
CA ALA A 403 23.09 -6.99 -43.98
C ALA A 403 23.24 -8.52 -44.12
N HIS A 404 22.48 -9.29 -43.36
CA HIS A 404 22.52 -10.76 -43.35
C HIS A 404 21.33 -11.42 -44.05
N LEU A 405 20.42 -10.66 -44.65
CA LEU A 405 19.43 -11.23 -45.54
C LEU A 405 20.13 -11.62 -46.85
N PRO A 406 20.17 -12.91 -47.23
CA PRO A 406 20.51 -13.26 -48.60
C PRO A 406 19.48 -12.59 -49.50
N LEU A 407 19.92 -11.56 -50.21
CA LEU A 407 19.25 -10.97 -51.36
C LEU A 407 19.26 -12.05 -52.45
N GLY A 408 18.26 -12.92 -52.37
CA GLY A 408 17.91 -13.94 -53.37
C GLY A 408 16.51 -13.69 -53.87
#